data_AF-A0A0K2JF42-F1
#
_entry.id   AF-A0A0K2JF42-F1
#
_cell.length_a   1.000
_cell.length_b   1.000
_cell.length_c   1.000
_cell.angle_alpha   90.00
_cell.angle_beta   90.00
_cell.angle_gamma   90.00
#
_symmetry.space_group_name_H-M   'P 1'
#
loop_
_entity.id
_entity.type
_entity.pdbx_description
1 polymer ?
#
loop_
_entity_poly.entity_id
_entity_poly.type
_entity_poly.pdbx_seq_one_letter_code
_entity_poly.pdbx_strand_id
1 'polypeptide(L)'
;MKGIYLAGLGISSLAVKELATRLFGFGFTCSLLVENENNIITRASLIQPDDLLICVSLEGKTMAVIAAAKEVPKRHTVIEVQQINSERSLFVALRLQYAYYSRC
;
A
#
# COMPACT_ATOMS: atom_id res chain seq x y z
N MET A 1 -7.38 0.39 15.30
CA MET A 1 -6.40 -0.17 14.34
C MET A 1 -6.33 -1.65 14.59
N LYS A 2 -7.00 -2.45 13.76
CA LYS A 2 -7.09 -3.91 13.95
C LYS A 2 -6.09 -4.67 13.06
N GLY A 3 -5.69 -4.13 11.91
CA GLY A 3 -4.71 -4.75 11.03
C GLY A 3 -3.89 -3.77 10.20
N ILE A 4 -2.65 -4.14 9.90
CA ILE A 4 -1.77 -3.47 8.94
C ILE A 4 -1.63 -4.39 7.72
N TYR A 5 -1.92 -3.87 6.54
CA TYR A 5 -1.80 -4.57 5.27
C TYR A 5 -0.68 -3.93 4.47
N LEU A 6 0.18 -4.76 3.88
CA LEU A 6 1.30 -4.28 3.08
C LEU A 6 1.22 -4.93 1.70
N ALA A 7 1.09 -4.12 0.65
CA ALA A 7 0.96 -4.54 -0.73
C ALA A 7 2.19 -4.17 -1.56
N GLY A 8 2.66 -5.11 -2.37
CA GLY A 8 3.75 -4.88 -3.31
C GLY A 8 4.01 -6.10 -4.18
N LEU A 9 4.23 -5.88 -5.48
CA LEU A 9 4.44 -6.94 -6.47
C LEU A 9 5.88 -6.96 -6.99
N GLY A 10 6.27 -8.08 -7.59
CA GLY A 10 7.60 -8.26 -8.16
C GLY A 10 8.69 -7.95 -7.13
N ILE A 11 9.63 -7.08 -7.48
CA ILE A 11 10.74 -6.70 -6.59
C ILE A 11 10.27 -5.94 -5.33
N SER A 12 9.17 -5.18 -5.43
CA SER A 12 8.58 -4.47 -4.29
C SER A 12 8.02 -5.43 -3.23
N SER A 13 7.71 -6.68 -3.59
CA SER A 13 7.29 -7.70 -2.61
C SER A 13 8.37 -8.01 -1.58
N LEU A 14 9.66 -7.91 -1.96
CA LEU A 14 10.79 -8.13 -1.05
C LEU A 14 10.88 -7.00 -0.03
N ALA A 15 10.76 -5.75 -0.47
CA ALA A 15 10.75 -4.58 0.40
C ALA A 15 9.59 -4.64 1.41
N VAL A 16 8.43 -5.08 0.96
CA VAL A 16 7.24 -5.23 1.81
C VAL A 16 7.41 -6.35 2.86
N LYS A 17 8.04 -7.47 2.50
CA LYS A 17 8.37 -8.56 3.45
C LYS A 17 9.39 -8.12 4.50
N GLU A 18 10.41 -7.38 4.10
CA GLU A 18 11.40 -6.81 5.02
C GLU A 18 10.74 -5.81 5.99
N LEU A 19 9.89 -4.92 5.47
CA LEU A 19 9.13 -3.98 6.29
C LEU A 19 8.23 -4.70 7.31
N ALA A 20 7.53 -5.76 6.89
CA ALA A 20 6.72 -6.59 7.79
C ALA A 20 7.56 -7.20 8.91
N THR A 21 8.75 -7.70 8.59
CA THR A 21 9.68 -8.29 9.55
C THR A 21 10.13 -7.27 10.59
N ARG A 22 10.43 -6.03 10.17
CA ARG A 22 10.78 -4.93 11.08
C ARG A 22 9.62 -4.51 11.96
N LEU A 23 8.43 -4.38 11.39
CA LEU A 23 7.21 -4.05 12.13
C LEU A 23 6.86 -5.13 13.16
N PHE A 24 7.08 -6.39 12.83
CA PHE A 24 6.93 -7.50 13.76
C PHE A 24 7.90 -7.39 14.94
N GLY A 25 9.15 -6.95 14.71
CA GLY A 25 10.10 -6.63 15.77
C GLY A 25 9.62 -5.54 16.75
N PHE A 26 8.68 -4.68 16.33
CA PHE A 26 8.03 -3.67 17.18
C PHE A 26 6.67 -4.13 17.74
N GLY A 27 6.29 -5.40 17.55
CA GLY A 27 5.03 -5.96 18.05
C GLY A 27 3.83 -5.75 17.14
N PHE A 28 4.03 -5.32 15.89
CA PHE A 28 2.94 -5.17 14.91
C PHE A 28 2.83 -6.40 14.01
N THR A 29 1.63 -6.97 13.91
CA THR A 29 1.33 -8.03 12.95
C THR A 29 0.85 -7.45 11.62
N CYS A 30 1.49 -7.83 10.51
CA CYS A 30 1.16 -7.34 9.18
C CYS A 30 0.64 -8.46 8.27
N SER A 31 -0.39 -8.15 7.48
CA SER A 31 -0.89 -9.00 6.40
C SER A 31 -0.21 -8.64 5.08
N LEU A 32 0.45 -9.61 4.47
CA LEU A 32 1.14 -9.43 3.19
C LEU A 32 0.18 -9.63 2.01
N LEU A 33 0.21 -8.69 1.08
CA LEU A 33 -0.54 -8.65 -0.18
C LEU A 33 0.46 -8.67 -1.35
N VAL A 34 1.05 -9.84 -1.63
CA VAL A 34 2.24 -9.96 -2.51
C VAL A 34 2.16 -11.07 -3.57
N GLU A 35 1.07 -11.84 -3.61
CA GLU A 35 0.99 -13.10 -4.36
C GLU A 35 0.68 -12.90 -5.85
N ASN A 36 -0.44 -12.25 -6.16
CA ASN A 36 -0.83 -11.93 -7.53
C ASN A 36 -1.68 -10.65 -7.57
N GLU A 37 -1.82 -10.07 -8.75
CA GLU A 37 -2.54 -8.81 -8.98
C GLU A 37 -4.00 -8.85 -8.51
N ASN A 38 -4.76 -9.88 -8.90
CA ASN A 38 -6.18 -10.00 -8.58
C ASN A 38 -6.42 -10.21 -7.07
N ASN A 39 -5.57 -10.99 -6.41
CA ASN A 39 -5.62 -11.31 -5.00
C ASN A 39 -5.38 -10.05 -4.16
N ILE A 40 -4.44 -9.19 -4.58
CA ILE A 40 -4.18 -7.91 -3.92
C ILE A 40 -5.43 -7.03 -3.92
N ILE A 41 -6.14 -6.92 -5.06
CA ILE A 41 -7.37 -6.12 -5.17
C ILE A 41 -8.48 -6.72 -4.32
N THR A 42 -8.74 -8.03 -4.45
CA THR A 42 -9.79 -8.72 -3.69
C THR A 42 -9.58 -8.63 -2.18
N ARG A 43 -8.34 -8.71 -1.71
CA ARG A 43 -8.06 -8.58 -0.28
C ARG A 43 -8.09 -7.13 0.19
N ALA A 44 -7.75 -6.17 -0.68
CA ALA A 44 -7.88 -4.76 -0.37
C ALA A 44 -9.34 -4.33 -0.15
N SER A 45 -10.30 -4.89 -0.88
CA SER A 45 -11.73 -4.60 -0.67
C SER A 45 -12.30 -5.16 0.64
N LEU A 46 -11.58 -6.06 1.33
CA LEU A 46 -11.96 -6.63 2.62
C LEU A 46 -11.40 -5.85 3.82
N ILE A 47 -10.54 -4.86 3.58
CA ILE A 47 -9.89 -4.03 4.61
C ILE A 47 -10.94 -3.19 5.33
N GLN A 48 -10.93 -3.22 6.66
CA GLN A 48 -11.92 -2.53 7.49
C GLN A 48 -11.52 -1.06 7.71
N PRO A 49 -12.49 -0.13 7.87
CA PRO A 49 -12.24 1.31 8.03
C PRO A 49 -11.19 1.77 9.05
N ASP A 50 -10.86 0.93 10.03
CA ASP A 50 -9.87 1.21 11.07
C ASP A 50 -8.50 0.57 10.82
N ASP A 51 -8.34 -0.15 9.71
CA ASP A 51 -7.10 -0.79 9.27
C ASP A 51 -6.22 0.17 8.45
N LEU A 52 -4.95 -0.22 8.27
CA LEU A 52 -3.96 0.53 7.50
C LEU A 52 -3.54 -0.26 6.26
N LEU A 53 -3.51 0.37 5.08
CA LEU A 53 -2.95 -0.22 3.85
C LEU A 53 -1.70 0.56 3.41
N ILE A 54 -0.56 -0.10 3.31
CA ILE A 54 0.68 0.46 2.77
C ILE A 54 0.95 -0.19 1.41
N CYS A 55 1.09 0.63 0.38
CA CYS A 55 1.28 0.20 -1.00
C CYS A 55 2.69 0.57 -1.47
N VAL A 56 3.49 -0.41 -1.88
CA VAL A 56 4.86 -0.18 -2.35
C VAL A 56 4.92 -0.49 -3.85
N SER A 57 5.30 0.51 -4.64
CA SER A 57 5.46 0.39 -6.08
C SER A 57 6.62 1.26 -6.54
N LEU A 58 7.68 0.61 -7.04
CA LEU A 58 8.93 1.26 -7.42
C LEU A 58 8.74 2.53 -8.27
N GLU A 59 7.93 2.44 -9.33
CA GLU A 59 7.65 3.56 -10.25
C GLU A 59 6.28 4.22 -10.01
N GLY A 60 5.54 3.76 -9.00
CA GLY A 60 4.15 4.20 -8.79
C GLY A 60 3.16 3.89 -9.91
N LYS A 61 3.52 3.02 -10.86
CA LYS A 61 2.70 2.66 -12.04
C LYS A 61 2.09 1.27 -11.97
N THR A 62 2.30 0.54 -10.87
CA THR A 62 1.82 -0.83 -10.75
C THR A 62 0.29 -0.83 -10.61
N MET A 63 -0.41 -1.14 -11.70
CA MET A 63 -1.88 -1.00 -11.80
C MET A 63 -2.63 -1.76 -10.70
N ALA A 64 -2.20 -2.96 -10.33
CA ALA A 64 -2.83 -3.73 -9.27
C ALA A 64 -2.72 -3.07 -7.89
N VAL A 65 -1.58 -2.43 -7.60
CA VAL A 65 -1.34 -1.69 -6.34
C VAL A 65 -2.18 -0.40 -6.31
N ILE A 66 -2.30 0.28 -7.45
CA ILE A 66 -3.17 1.44 -7.61
C ILE A 66 -4.65 1.05 -7.45
N ALA A 67 -5.06 -0.07 -8.05
CA ALA A 67 -6.42 -0.58 -7.94
C ALA A 67 -6.75 -0.95 -6.49
N ALA A 68 -5.87 -1.67 -5.79
CA ALA A 68 -6.04 -1.96 -4.37
C ALA A 68 -6.15 -0.70 -3.50
N ALA A 69 -5.34 0.33 -3.77
CA ALA A 69 -5.47 1.61 -3.06
C ALA A 69 -6.84 2.28 -3.27
N LYS A 70 -7.49 2.08 -4.43
CA LYS A 70 -8.81 2.63 -4.75
C LYS A 70 -9.97 1.85 -4.12
N GLU A 71 -9.80 0.55 -3.89
CA GLU A 71 -10.81 -0.28 -3.22
C GLU A 71 -11.01 0.11 -1.75
N VAL A 72 -10.01 0.77 -1.15
CA VAL A 72 -10.03 1.11 0.26
C VAL A 72 -10.77 2.45 0.49
N PRO A 73 -11.76 2.51 1.41
CA PRO A 73 -12.52 3.73 1.72
C PRO A 73 -11.64 4.94 2.11
N LYS A 74 -12.10 6.16 1.82
CA LYS A 74 -11.37 7.44 2.07
C LYS A 74 -10.87 7.69 3.51
N ARG A 75 -11.29 6.89 4.49
CA ARG A 75 -10.86 6.98 5.90
C ARG A 75 -9.53 6.28 6.19
N HIS A 76 -8.99 5.55 5.22
CA HIS A 76 -7.73 4.84 5.38
C HIS A 76 -6.54 5.70 4.96
N THR A 77 -5.39 5.39 5.56
CA THR A 77 -4.12 5.97 5.13
C THR A 77 -3.52 5.02 4.11
N VAL A 78 -3.31 5.50 2.89
CA VAL A 78 -2.52 4.81 1.87
C VAL A 78 -1.16 5.48 1.81
N ILE A 79 -0.08 4.70 1.96
CA ILE A 79 1.29 5.20 1.79
C ILE A 79 1.85 4.54 0.55
N GLU A 80 2.18 5.37 -0.44
CA GLU A 80 2.87 4.97 -1.66
C GLU A 80 4.37 5.25 -1.52
N VAL A 81 5.18 4.22 -1.73
CA VAL A 81 6.64 4.34 -1.74
C VAL A 81 7.14 4.15 -3.15
N GLN A 82 7.65 5.22 -3.74
CA GLN A 82 8.27 5.25 -5.06
C GLN A 82 9.79 5.44 -4.92
N GLN A 83 10.57 4.69 -5.70
CA GLN A 83 12.01 4.94 -5.82
C GLN A 83 12.23 6.00 -6.90
N ILE A 84 12.32 7.25 -6.47
CA ILE A 84 12.85 8.34 -7.31
C ILE A 84 14.37 8.31 -7.18
N ASN A 85 15.07 8.38 -8.32
CA ASN A 85 16.52 8.24 -8.40
C ASN A 85 17.24 9.21 -7.42
N SER A 86 18.12 8.63 -6.59
CA SER A 86 19.09 9.25 -5.65
C SER A 86 18.56 10.22 -4.57
N GLU A 87 18.82 9.85 -3.31
CA GLU A 87 18.76 10.68 -2.08
C GLU A 87 17.40 11.14 -1.55
N ARG A 88 16.29 10.98 -2.30
CA ARG A 88 14.93 11.31 -1.80
C ARG A 88 13.93 10.22 -2.14
N SER A 89 13.94 9.13 -1.36
CA SER A 89 12.77 8.26 -1.27
C SER A 89 11.63 9.08 -0.66
N LEU A 90 10.73 9.60 -1.49
CA LEU A 90 9.53 10.28 -1.02
C LEU A 90 8.58 9.22 -0.47
N PHE A 91 8.37 9.22 0.85
CA PHE A 91 7.21 8.57 1.45
C PHE A 91 6.00 9.41 1.07
N VAL A 92 5.35 9.09 -0.06
CA VAL A 92 4.11 9.74 -0.43
C VAL A 92 3.02 9.06 0.39
N ALA A 93 2.71 9.59 1.57
CA ALA A 93 1.43 9.30 2.20
C ALA A 93 0.32 9.91 1.34
N LEU A 94 -0.12 9.18 0.31
CA LEU A 94 -1.34 9.48 -0.42
C LEU A 94 -2.50 9.19 0.55
N ARG A 95 -2.76 10.13 1.46
CA ARG A 95 -4.14 10.42 1.82
C ARG A 95 -4.76 10.80 0.49
N LEU A 96 -5.48 9.88 -0.16
CA LEU A 96 -6.08 10.07 -1.48
C LEU A 96 -6.90 11.35 -1.43
N GLN A 97 -6.25 12.46 -1.78
CA GLN A 97 -6.85 13.76 -2.00
C GLN A 97 -7.44 13.69 -3.41
N TYR A 98 -8.28 12.67 -3.65
CA TYR A 98 -9.26 12.61 -4.73
C TYR A 98 -10.40 13.60 -4.42
N ALA A 99 -10.01 14.84 -4.15
CA ALA A 99 -10.78 16.05 -4.33
C ALA A 99 -10.33 16.81 -5.59
N TYR A 100 -9.26 16.37 -6.29
CA TYR A 100 -8.73 17.09 -7.45
C TYR A 100 -9.11 16.52 -8.84
N TYR A 101 -9.67 15.31 -8.93
CA TYR A 101 -10.04 14.70 -10.22
C TYR A 101 -11.52 14.28 -10.36
N SER A 102 -12.40 14.80 -9.49
CA SER A 102 -13.86 14.65 -9.64
C SER A 102 -14.48 15.79 -10.48
N ARG A 103 -13.73 16.39 -11.40
CA ARG A 103 -14.24 17.36 -12.39
C ARG A 103 -13.50 17.26 -13.73
N CYS A 104 -13.79 16.20 -14.48
CA CYS A 104 -13.91 16.23 -15.94
C CYS A 104 -15.02 15.24 -16.32
#